data_AF-A0A6G6YWE3-F1
#
_entry.id   AF-A0A6G6YWE3-F1
#
_cell.length_a   1.000
_cell.length_b   1.000
_cell.length_c   1.000
_cell.angle_alpha   90.00
_cell.angle_beta   90.00
_cell.angle_gamma   90.00
#
_symmetry.space_group_name_H-M   'P 1'
#
loop_
_entity.id
_entity.type
_entity.pdbx_description
1 polymer ?
#
loop_
_entity_poly.entity_id
_entity_poly.type
_entity_poly.pdbx_seq_one_letter_code
_entity_poly.pdbx_strand_id
1 'polypeptide(L)'
;MRFPNDRHGEAAGEGPQPLDIVVTRRDVLDEASFRSTGVLDLYEELFPASERDSADDIVRWLLSDDVGERRHFSVGGREMSYRLDSRCFILRAAGRAIGLGFFTYDHASDLIYCNHVGIGTAWRGGGLAHAFYRQMVGMLDALFPRNIGVVLEVEPFDRDRLEAIIASLERTGRRQLEADEQAELRKLLRVSWYDRLGYSVFCDARTMRPLACCSPCLDPSLPSSDWANGEESYWLMRQARTGAPSAEMRAAPLWHQATTAIYVEILAKSLVAADPIGRRDYWDYATALVARTLQLTATTDVHLARCLGDDDRQLLSRWRRLAIDLI
;
A
#
# COMPACT_ATOMS: atom_id res chain seq x y z
N MET A 1 -2.07 0.60 25.81
CA MET A 1 -3.40 1.20 25.52
C MET A 1 -4.39 0.05 25.42
N ARG A 2 -5.56 0.10 26.08
CA ARG A 2 -6.51 -1.03 26.11
C ARG A 2 -7.40 -1.01 24.87
N PHE A 3 -7.33 -2.03 24.04
CA PHE A 3 -8.32 -2.29 22.98
C PHE A 3 -9.63 -2.75 23.64
N PRO A 4 -10.81 -2.30 23.18
CA PRO A 4 -12.07 -2.86 23.64
C PRO A 4 -12.20 -4.32 23.14
N ASN A 5 -12.32 -5.24 24.10
CA ASN A 5 -12.51 -6.67 23.86
C ASN A 5 -13.96 -6.95 23.46
N ASP A 6 -14.24 -7.08 22.16
CA ASP A 6 -15.39 -7.87 21.72
C ASP A 6 -14.93 -9.29 21.39
N ARG A 7 -15.34 -10.18 22.30
CA ARG A 7 -15.20 -11.63 22.38
C ARG A 7 -14.87 -12.36 21.07
N HIS A 8 -13.66 -12.91 20.98
CA HIS A 8 -13.41 -14.20 20.32
C HIS A 8 -12.21 -14.92 20.96
N GLY A 9 -12.41 -16.19 21.33
CA GLY A 9 -11.34 -17.12 21.75
C GLY A 9 -11.47 -17.66 23.18
N GLU A 10 -12.56 -18.34 23.54
CA GLU A 10 -12.54 -19.26 24.69
C GLU A 10 -11.79 -20.53 24.28
N ALA A 11 -10.46 -20.50 24.41
CA ALA A 11 -9.62 -21.68 24.52
C ALA A 11 -8.43 -21.36 25.43
N ALA A 12 -8.42 -22.02 26.60
CA ALA A 12 -7.33 -22.12 27.57
C ALA A 12 -6.80 -20.83 28.23
N GLY A 13 -7.32 -20.52 29.42
CA GLY A 13 -6.50 -20.34 30.63
C GLY A 13 -5.65 -19.07 30.82
N GLU A 14 -5.51 -18.19 29.84
CA GLU A 14 -4.79 -16.93 30.01
C GLU A 14 -5.73 -15.74 29.77
N GLY A 15 -5.69 -14.73 30.65
CA GLY A 15 -6.42 -13.49 30.43
C GLY A 15 -6.07 -12.86 29.07
N PRO A 16 -6.90 -11.96 28.53
CA PRO A 16 -6.67 -11.38 27.21
C PRO A 16 -5.25 -10.81 27.11
N GLN A 17 -4.45 -11.34 26.18
CA GLN A 17 -3.06 -10.93 26.01
C GLN A 17 -3.00 -9.44 25.70
N PRO A 18 -2.12 -8.66 26.37
CA PRO A 18 -2.02 -7.23 26.12
C PRO A 18 -1.45 -7.01 24.72
N LEU A 19 -2.19 -6.26 23.91
CA LEU A 19 -1.74 -5.79 22.60
C LEU A 19 -1.06 -4.43 22.74
N ASP A 20 0.04 -4.23 22.02
CA ASP A 20 0.70 -2.93 21.89
C ASP A 20 1.17 -2.67 20.45
N ILE A 21 1.47 -1.41 20.15
CA ILE A 21 2.02 -0.98 18.87
C ILE A 21 3.36 -0.33 19.16
N VAL A 22 4.41 -0.84 18.51
CA VAL A 22 5.74 -0.22 18.51
C VAL A 22 6.05 0.35 17.14
N VAL A 23 6.79 1.45 17.10
CA VAL A 23 7.08 2.19 15.86
C VAL A 23 8.59 2.35 15.68
N THR A 24 9.06 2.13 14.45
CA THR A 24 10.47 2.37 14.11
C THR A 24 10.88 3.83 14.31
N ARG A 25 12.12 4.00 14.76
CA ARG A 25 12.75 5.26 15.17
C ARG A 25 11.99 6.04 16.27
N ARG A 26 11.14 5.35 17.03
CA ARG A 26 10.54 5.83 18.28
C ARG A 26 10.75 4.80 19.39
N ASP A 27 10.32 3.57 19.14
CA ASP A 27 10.36 2.47 20.09
C ASP A 27 11.40 1.40 19.66
N VAL A 28 11.68 1.31 18.36
CA VAL A 28 12.68 0.41 17.76
C VAL A 28 13.70 1.24 16.98
N LEU A 29 14.94 1.31 17.46
CA LEU A 29 15.94 2.27 16.97
C LEU A 29 17.08 1.64 16.17
N ASP A 30 17.21 0.31 16.21
CA ASP A 30 18.30 -0.41 15.58
C ASP A 30 17.81 -1.71 14.92
N GLU A 31 18.62 -2.21 14.00
CA GLU A 31 18.30 -3.38 13.18
C GLU A 31 18.09 -4.65 14.02
N ALA A 32 18.91 -4.88 15.05
CA ALA A 32 18.81 -6.07 15.88
C ALA A 32 17.46 -6.10 16.63
N SER A 33 17.09 -4.96 17.23
CA SER A 33 15.79 -4.76 17.86
C SER A 33 14.64 -4.97 16.87
N PHE A 34 14.74 -4.44 15.65
CA PHE A 34 13.71 -4.61 14.62
C PHE A 34 13.55 -6.07 14.18
N ARG A 35 14.65 -6.75 13.87
CA ARG A 35 14.62 -8.18 13.51
C ARG A 35 14.07 -9.04 14.66
N SER A 36 14.36 -8.70 15.91
CA SER A 36 13.86 -9.44 17.08
C SER A 36 12.33 -9.41 17.24
N THR A 37 11.64 -8.45 16.63
CA THR A 37 10.18 -8.35 16.70
C THR A 37 9.45 -9.49 15.97
N GLY A 38 10.11 -10.15 15.02
CA GLY A 38 9.50 -11.13 14.11
C GLY A 38 8.64 -10.51 13.01
N VAL A 39 8.72 -9.18 12.80
CA VAL A 39 7.89 -8.50 11.78
C VAL A 39 8.27 -8.88 10.35
N LEU A 40 9.54 -9.21 10.09
CA LEU A 40 10.00 -9.65 8.77
C LEU A 40 9.48 -11.06 8.43
N ASP A 41 9.45 -11.97 9.42
CA ASP A 41 8.84 -13.29 9.25
C ASP A 41 7.33 -13.14 8.95
N LEU A 42 6.63 -12.30 9.71
CA LEU A 42 5.22 -11.98 9.47
C LEU A 42 5.00 -11.35 8.09
N TYR A 43 5.90 -10.47 7.65
CA TYR A 43 5.84 -9.87 6.32
C TYR A 43 5.92 -10.93 5.22
N GLU A 44 6.85 -11.87 5.33
CA GLU A 44 6.96 -12.98 4.39
C GLU A 44 5.72 -13.90 4.41
N GLU A 45 5.10 -14.12 5.56
CA GLU A 45 3.86 -14.89 5.65
C GLU A 45 2.67 -14.19 4.97
N LEU A 46 2.62 -12.86 5.01
CA LEU A 46 1.47 -12.07 4.57
C LEU A 46 1.44 -11.78 3.07
N PHE A 47 2.59 -11.58 2.45
CA PHE A 47 2.70 -11.13 1.06
C PHE A 47 3.33 -12.23 0.20
N PRO A 48 2.88 -12.46 -1.05
CA PRO A 48 3.51 -13.44 -1.94
C PRO A 48 4.88 -12.96 -2.40
N ALA A 49 5.78 -13.87 -2.76
CA ALA A 49 7.17 -13.55 -3.10
C ALA A 49 7.33 -12.51 -4.22
N SER A 50 6.38 -12.45 -5.17
CA SER A 50 6.35 -11.44 -6.24
C SER A 50 6.06 -10.02 -5.75
N GLU A 51 5.42 -9.86 -4.59
CA GLU A 51 5.08 -8.56 -3.99
C GLU A 51 6.09 -8.14 -2.90
N ARG A 52 7.15 -8.92 -2.68
CA ARG A 52 8.08 -8.70 -1.55
C ARG A 52 9.27 -7.83 -1.94
N ASP A 53 9.54 -6.84 -1.09
CA ASP A 53 10.82 -6.15 -1.00
C ASP A 53 11.84 -7.01 -0.22
N SER A 54 13.12 -6.81 -0.47
CA SER A 54 14.15 -7.49 0.32
C SER A 54 14.12 -7.02 1.78
N ALA A 55 14.35 -7.94 2.71
CA ALA A 55 14.39 -7.61 4.14
C ALA A 55 15.45 -6.54 4.47
N ASP A 56 16.59 -6.59 3.78
CA ASP A 56 17.68 -5.64 3.98
C ASP A 56 17.33 -4.26 3.44
N ASP A 57 16.58 -4.19 2.33
CA ASP A 57 16.04 -2.92 1.82
C ASP A 57 15.03 -2.31 2.78
N ILE A 58 14.11 -3.11 3.31
CA ILE A 58 13.13 -2.67 4.32
C ILE A 58 13.85 -2.11 5.55
N VAL A 59 14.85 -2.83 6.09
CA VAL A 59 15.65 -2.37 7.24
C VAL A 59 16.34 -1.04 6.91
N ARG A 60 17.01 -0.96 5.76
CA ARG A 60 17.69 0.24 5.29
C ARG A 60 16.74 1.43 5.20
N TRP A 61 15.56 1.27 4.60
CA TRP A 61 14.58 2.34 4.47
C TRP A 61 14.00 2.79 5.82
N LEU A 62 13.90 1.90 6.80
CA LEU A 62 13.31 2.21 8.11
C LEU A 62 14.30 2.76 9.14
N LEU A 63 15.56 2.34 9.08
CA LEU A 63 16.51 2.49 10.18
C LEU A 63 17.86 3.09 9.76
N SER A 64 18.08 3.45 8.50
CA SER A 64 19.30 4.22 8.16
C SER A 64 19.31 5.55 8.92
N ASP A 65 20.49 5.99 9.33
CA ASP A 65 20.67 7.21 10.14
C ASP A 65 20.16 8.48 9.44
N ASP A 66 20.13 8.47 8.11
CA ASP A 66 19.73 9.57 7.25
C ASP A 66 18.25 9.53 6.81
N VAL A 67 17.44 8.62 7.35
CA VAL A 67 15.98 8.63 7.10
C VAL A 67 15.40 9.94 7.64
N GLY A 68 14.51 10.57 6.88
CA GLY A 68 13.95 11.88 7.20
C GLY A 68 14.93 13.04 6.98
N GLU A 69 16.17 12.79 6.55
CA GLU A 69 17.11 13.81 6.10
C GLU A 69 17.02 14.05 4.59
N ARG A 70 17.49 15.22 4.15
CA ARG A 70 17.53 15.52 2.72
C ARG A 70 18.72 14.82 2.08
N ARG A 71 18.43 13.96 1.09
CA ARG A 71 19.44 13.27 0.29
C ARG A 71 19.66 13.97 -1.04
N HIS A 72 20.88 13.92 -1.54
CA HIS A 72 21.30 14.57 -2.78
C HIS A 72 21.97 13.55 -3.70
N PHE A 73 21.70 13.66 -4.99
CA PHE A 73 22.35 12.86 -6.03
C PHE A 73 22.33 13.64 -7.34
N SER A 74 23.09 13.19 -8.35
CA SER A 74 23.16 13.85 -9.65
C SER A 74 22.79 12.90 -10.77
N VAL A 75 21.96 13.39 -11.70
CA VAL A 75 21.54 12.66 -12.90
C VAL A 75 21.82 13.52 -14.12
N GLY A 76 22.71 13.07 -15.01
CA GLY A 76 23.11 13.83 -16.20
C GLY A 76 23.60 15.25 -15.88
N GLY A 77 24.33 15.43 -14.77
CA GLY A 77 24.85 16.73 -14.34
C GLY A 77 23.85 17.64 -13.63
N ARG A 78 22.58 17.22 -13.49
CA ARG A 78 21.57 17.95 -12.72
C ARG A 78 21.52 17.42 -11.28
N GLU A 79 21.71 18.30 -10.32
CA GLU A 79 21.52 17.97 -8.91
C GLU A 79 20.02 17.75 -8.61
N MET A 80 19.76 16.68 -7.88
CA MET A 80 18.45 16.25 -7.44
C MET A 80 18.48 15.99 -5.94
N SER A 81 17.33 16.17 -5.30
CA SER A 81 17.17 15.81 -3.89
C SER A 81 15.80 15.23 -3.62
N TYR A 82 15.73 14.47 -2.53
CA TYR A 82 14.49 13.96 -1.94
C TYR A 82 14.64 13.89 -0.42
N ARG A 83 13.50 13.80 0.27
CA ARG A 83 13.47 13.67 1.73
C ARG A 83 12.28 12.79 2.09
N LEU A 84 12.59 11.53 2.44
CA LEU A 84 11.61 10.51 2.77
C LEU A 84 11.77 10.10 4.24
N ASP A 85 10.67 9.96 4.95
CA ASP A 85 10.64 9.44 6.32
C ASP A 85 9.72 8.22 6.41
N SER A 86 10.34 7.05 6.47
CA SER A 86 9.68 5.75 6.47
C SER A 86 9.46 5.23 7.90
N ARG A 87 8.27 4.71 8.16
CA ARG A 87 7.84 4.18 9.47
C ARG A 87 7.19 2.81 9.33
N CYS A 88 7.61 1.88 10.18
CA CYS A 88 6.94 0.60 10.36
C CYS A 88 6.26 0.59 11.72
N PHE A 89 4.96 0.34 11.71
CA PHE A 89 4.12 0.14 12.87
C PHE A 89 3.93 -1.36 13.06
N ILE A 90 4.28 -1.87 14.22
CA ILE A 90 4.26 -3.30 14.51
C ILE A 90 3.27 -3.53 15.64
N LEU A 91 2.14 -4.15 15.32
CA LEU A 91 1.18 -4.63 16.30
C LEU A 91 1.73 -5.92 16.91
N ARG A 92 1.83 -6.00 18.24
CA ARG A 92 2.35 -7.18 18.92
C ARG A 92 1.36 -7.77 19.90
N ALA A 93 1.45 -9.09 20.05
CA ALA A 93 0.89 -9.85 21.16
C ALA A 93 2.02 -10.62 21.84
N ALA A 94 2.12 -10.52 23.17
CA ALA A 94 3.19 -11.16 23.94
C ALA A 94 4.61 -10.87 23.39
N GLY A 95 4.84 -9.65 22.86
CA GLY A 95 6.12 -9.21 22.30
C GLY A 95 6.43 -9.69 20.88
N ARG A 96 5.56 -10.50 20.25
CA ARG A 96 5.72 -10.97 18.87
C ARG A 96 4.83 -10.19 17.91
N ALA A 97 5.33 -9.88 16.72
CA ALA A 97 4.56 -9.23 15.68
C ALA A 97 3.36 -10.10 15.24
N ILE A 98 2.17 -9.51 15.22
CA ILE A 98 0.93 -10.11 14.70
C ILE A 98 0.27 -9.23 13.63
N GLY A 99 0.76 -8.01 13.46
CA GLY A 99 0.33 -7.09 12.41
C GLY A 99 1.43 -6.10 12.09
N LEU A 100 1.42 -5.59 10.86
CA LEU A 100 2.38 -4.59 10.39
C LEU A 100 1.72 -3.54 9.50
N GLY A 101 2.28 -2.34 9.51
CA GLY A 101 1.99 -1.30 8.54
C GLY A 101 3.26 -0.51 8.22
N PHE A 102 3.66 -0.49 6.96
CA PHE A 102 4.82 0.23 6.46
C PHE A 102 4.35 1.43 5.63
N PHE A 103 4.77 2.62 6.05
CA PHE A 103 4.43 3.88 5.42
C PHE A 103 5.69 4.69 5.11
N THR A 104 5.65 5.49 4.05
CA THR A 104 6.72 6.41 3.66
C THR A 104 6.14 7.81 3.48
N TYR A 105 6.58 8.76 4.30
CA TYR A 105 6.19 10.16 4.17
C TYR A 105 7.15 10.90 3.24
N ASP A 106 6.61 11.53 2.20
CA ASP A 106 7.36 12.43 1.33
C ASP A 106 7.17 13.88 1.78
N HIS A 107 8.27 14.50 2.21
CA HIS A 107 8.26 15.89 2.67
C HIS A 107 8.05 16.91 1.55
N ALA A 108 8.22 16.54 0.28
CA ALA A 108 8.00 17.45 -0.84
C ALA A 108 6.50 17.60 -1.17
N SER A 109 5.77 16.49 -1.19
CA SER A 109 4.34 16.47 -1.48
C SER A 109 3.44 16.55 -0.23
N ASP A 110 4.00 16.39 0.97
CA ASP A 110 3.23 16.23 2.20
C ASP A 110 2.27 15.00 2.15
N LEU A 111 2.53 14.02 1.28
CA LEU A 111 1.76 12.77 1.19
C LEU A 111 2.44 11.63 1.95
N ILE A 112 1.62 10.73 2.49
CA ILE A 112 2.08 9.46 3.03
C ILE A 112 1.73 8.37 2.04
N TYR A 113 2.73 7.61 1.60
CA TYR A 113 2.54 6.37 0.87
C TYR A 113 2.39 5.21 1.85
N CYS A 114 1.37 4.37 1.67
CA CYS A 114 1.21 3.12 2.41
C CYS A 114 1.70 1.96 1.54
N ASN A 115 2.90 1.46 1.86
CA ASN A 115 3.55 0.38 1.12
C ASN A 115 2.86 -0.96 1.40
N HIS A 116 2.87 -1.39 2.68
CA HIS A 116 2.43 -2.72 3.08
C HIS A 116 1.61 -2.63 4.35
N VAL A 117 0.50 -3.36 4.41
CA VAL A 117 -0.29 -3.46 5.65
C VAL A 117 -0.99 -4.81 5.75
N GLY A 118 -0.95 -5.41 6.93
CA GLY A 118 -1.59 -6.71 7.14
C GLY A 118 -1.62 -7.18 8.58
N ILE A 119 -2.48 -8.17 8.82
CA ILE A 119 -2.63 -8.89 10.09
C ILE A 119 -2.46 -10.37 9.80
N GLY A 120 -1.65 -11.05 10.64
CA GLY A 120 -1.39 -12.49 10.56
C GLY A 120 -2.70 -13.28 10.55
N THR A 121 -2.75 -14.34 9.75
CA THR A 121 -4.00 -15.06 9.45
C THR A 121 -4.73 -15.54 10.69
N ALA A 122 -4.01 -16.01 11.72
CA ALA A 122 -4.58 -16.45 12.99
C ALA A 122 -5.28 -15.34 13.81
N TRP A 123 -5.01 -14.08 13.48
CA TRP A 123 -5.53 -12.89 14.17
C TRP A 123 -6.56 -12.12 13.32
N ARG A 124 -6.93 -12.65 12.14
CA ARG A 124 -7.95 -12.06 11.29
C ARG A 124 -9.33 -12.30 11.91
N GLY A 125 -10.13 -11.23 11.99
CA GLY A 125 -11.47 -11.26 12.59
C GLY A 125 -11.65 -10.13 13.61
N GLY A 126 -12.88 -10.01 14.14
CA GLY A 126 -13.18 -9.11 15.27
C GLY A 126 -12.91 -7.61 15.05
N GLY A 127 -12.67 -7.17 13.81
CA GLY A 127 -12.35 -5.77 13.50
C GLY A 127 -10.92 -5.32 13.84
N LEU A 128 -10.02 -6.24 14.23
CA LEU A 128 -8.66 -5.91 14.66
C LEU A 128 -7.88 -5.11 13.60
N ALA A 129 -7.92 -5.54 12.34
CA ALA A 129 -7.24 -4.85 11.24
C ALA A 129 -7.73 -3.39 11.09
N HIS A 130 -9.04 -3.15 11.24
CA HIS A 130 -9.62 -1.82 11.16
C HIS A 130 -9.20 -0.95 12.36
N ALA A 131 -9.23 -1.51 13.56
CA ALA A 131 -8.80 -0.82 14.78
C ALA A 131 -7.31 -0.46 14.74
N PHE A 132 -6.47 -1.42 14.34
CA PHE A 132 -5.03 -1.20 14.15
C PHE A 132 -4.75 -0.13 13.11
N TYR A 133 -5.40 -0.20 11.94
CA TYR A 133 -5.25 0.79 10.88
C TYR A 133 -5.56 2.21 11.35
N ARG A 134 -6.69 2.39 12.05
CA ARG A 134 -7.07 3.70 12.59
C ARG A 134 -6.05 4.26 13.59
N GLN A 135 -5.46 3.39 14.41
CA GLN A 135 -4.42 3.81 15.35
C GLN A 135 -3.16 4.24 14.60
N MET A 136 -2.72 3.49 13.58
CA MET A 136 -1.58 3.86 12.74
C MET A 136 -1.77 5.24 12.09
N VAL A 137 -2.94 5.49 11.49
CA VAL A 137 -3.25 6.81 10.90
C VAL A 137 -3.21 7.92 11.94
N GLY A 138 -3.79 7.71 13.13
CA GLY A 138 -3.72 8.70 14.21
C GLY A 138 -2.30 8.98 14.68
N MET A 139 -1.44 7.97 14.71
CA MET A 139 -0.01 8.14 15.04
C MET A 139 0.76 8.83 13.91
N LEU A 140 0.46 8.52 12.65
CA LEU A 140 1.03 9.19 11.48
C LEU A 140 0.67 10.68 11.47
N ASP A 141 -0.56 11.05 11.82
CA ASP A 141 -0.99 12.45 11.93
C ASP A 141 -0.20 13.22 12.99
N ALA A 142 0.16 12.56 14.09
CA ALA A 142 0.99 13.15 15.14
C ALA A 142 2.47 13.26 14.73
N LEU A 143 3.01 12.26 14.02
CA LEU A 143 4.39 12.24 13.54
C LEU A 143 4.61 13.25 12.40
N PHE A 144 3.64 13.38 11.51
CA PHE A 144 3.72 14.18 10.29
C PHE A 144 2.56 15.19 10.26
N PRO A 145 2.62 16.27 11.07
CA PRO A 145 1.51 17.20 11.25
C PRO A 145 1.18 18.03 9.99
N ARG A 146 2.04 17.99 8.97
CA ARG A 146 1.80 18.62 7.66
C ARG A 146 1.12 17.70 6.65
N ASN A 147 1.03 16.40 6.94
CA ASN A 147 0.52 15.46 5.96
C ASN A 147 -0.90 15.83 5.50
N ILE A 148 -1.17 15.61 4.21
CA ILE A 148 -2.46 15.92 3.58
C ILE A 148 -3.31 14.67 3.33
N GLY A 149 -2.83 13.49 3.71
CA GLY A 149 -3.51 12.23 3.54
C GLY A 149 -2.57 11.10 3.15
N VAL A 150 -3.16 9.91 3.06
CA VAL A 150 -2.49 8.67 2.71
C VAL A 150 -2.91 8.25 1.30
N VAL A 151 -1.95 7.80 0.51
CA VAL A 151 -2.14 7.22 -0.83
C VAL A 151 -1.54 5.82 -0.83
N LEU A 152 -2.17 4.91 -1.58
CA LEU A 152 -1.67 3.56 -1.79
C LEU A 152 -1.97 3.08 -3.20
N GLU A 153 -1.16 2.13 -3.65
CA GLU A 153 -1.37 1.37 -4.86
C GLU A 153 -2.32 0.19 -4.58
N VAL A 154 -3.22 -0.07 -5.51
CA VAL A 154 -4.04 -1.28 -5.51
C VAL A 154 -4.08 -1.88 -6.89
N GLU A 155 -3.85 -3.19 -6.96
CA GLU A 155 -3.97 -3.96 -8.19
C GLU A 155 -5.40 -3.88 -8.75
N PRO A 156 -5.56 -3.54 -10.04
CA PRO A 156 -6.83 -3.63 -10.74
C PRO A 156 -7.31 -5.07 -10.76
N PHE A 157 -8.61 -5.28 -10.60
CA PHE A 157 -9.25 -6.58 -10.74
C PHE A 157 -10.14 -6.64 -11.98
N ASP A 158 -10.26 -7.84 -12.56
CA ASP A 158 -11.19 -8.09 -13.67
C ASP A 158 -12.56 -8.52 -13.12
N ARG A 159 -13.54 -7.63 -13.25
CA ARG A 159 -14.90 -7.87 -12.78
C ARG A 159 -15.59 -9.02 -13.50
N ASP A 160 -15.43 -9.14 -14.81
CA ASP A 160 -16.08 -10.19 -15.60
C ASP A 160 -15.48 -11.55 -15.25
N ARG A 161 -14.18 -11.59 -15.00
CA ARG A 161 -13.50 -12.79 -14.49
C ARG A 161 -13.98 -13.17 -13.09
N LEU A 162 -14.09 -12.22 -12.16
CA LEU A 162 -14.59 -12.48 -10.82
C LEU A 162 -16.04 -12.99 -10.83
N GLU A 163 -16.88 -12.40 -11.68
CA GLU A 163 -18.26 -12.83 -11.92
C GLU A 163 -18.29 -14.30 -12.38
N ALA A 164 -17.45 -14.66 -13.35
CA ALA A 164 -17.33 -16.03 -13.84
C ALA A 164 -16.84 -17.02 -12.76
N ILE A 165 -15.84 -16.64 -11.98
CA ILE A 165 -15.32 -17.46 -10.86
C ILE A 165 -16.43 -17.70 -9.84
N ILE A 166 -17.08 -16.64 -9.37
CA ILE A 166 -18.13 -16.72 -8.35
C ILE A 166 -19.33 -17.53 -8.86
N ALA A 167 -19.78 -17.30 -10.09
CA ALA A 167 -20.86 -18.09 -10.70
C ALA A 167 -20.50 -19.58 -10.85
N SER A 168 -19.23 -19.90 -11.12
CA SER A 168 -18.74 -21.28 -11.15
C SER A 168 -18.81 -21.94 -9.78
N LEU A 169 -18.36 -21.24 -8.73
CA LEU A 169 -18.41 -21.72 -7.34
C LEU A 169 -19.85 -21.88 -6.84
N GLU A 170 -20.75 -20.96 -7.17
CA GLU A 170 -22.17 -21.06 -6.84
C GLU A 170 -22.82 -22.32 -7.44
N ARG A 171 -22.42 -22.73 -8.65
CA ARG A 171 -22.93 -23.94 -9.32
C ARG A 171 -22.30 -25.24 -8.82
N THR A 172 -20.99 -25.23 -8.60
CA THR A 172 -20.22 -26.44 -8.30
C THR A 172 -20.04 -26.70 -6.81
N GLY A 173 -20.34 -25.70 -5.96
CA GLY A 173 -20.09 -25.73 -4.53
C GLY A 173 -18.62 -25.39 -4.20
N ARG A 174 -18.24 -25.64 -2.95
CA ARG A 174 -16.88 -25.39 -2.47
C ARG A 174 -15.90 -26.34 -3.16
N ARG A 175 -14.95 -25.78 -3.88
CA ARG A 175 -13.79 -26.48 -4.45
C ARG A 175 -12.50 -25.74 -4.12
N GLN A 176 -11.37 -26.40 -4.39
CA GLN A 176 -10.09 -25.73 -4.40
C GLN A 176 -10.06 -24.73 -5.56
N LEU A 177 -9.59 -23.51 -5.25
CA LEU A 177 -9.39 -22.45 -6.22
C LEU A 177 -8.00 -22.57 -6.82
N GLU A 178 -7.90 -22.35 -8.12
CA GLU A 178 -6.60 -22.22 -8.78
C GLU A 178 -5.90 -20.94 -8.32
N ALA A 179 -4.57 -20.89 -8.43
CA ALA A 179 -3.77 -19.78 -7.90
C ALA A 179 -4.15 -18.42 -8.50
N ASP A 180 -4.49 -18.39 -9.79
CA ASP A 180 -4.95 -17.21 -10.51
C ASP A 180 -6.36 -16.77 -10.07
N GLU A 181 -7.26 -17.70 -9.77
CA GLU A 181 -8.58 -17.39 -9.22
C GLU A 181 -8.47 -16.79 -7.81
N GLN A 182 -7.59 -17.37 -6.98
CA GLN A 182 -7.30 -16.83 -5.65
C GLN A 182 -6.72 -15.42 -5.74
N ALA A 183 -5.79 -15.18 -6.66
CA ALA A 183 -5.19 -13.87 -6.88
C ALA A 183 -6.26 -12.82 -7.22
N GLU A 184 -7.14 -13.09 -8.20
CA GLU A 184 -8.21 -12.16 -8.56
C GLU A 184 -9.16 -11.87 -7.39
N LEU A 185 -9.56 -12.90 -6.64
CA LEU A 185 -10.40 -12.71 -5.45
C LEU A 185 -9.70 -11.88 -4.37
N ARG A 186 -8.39 -12.08 -4.16
CA ARG A 186 -7.60 -11.29 -3.20
C ARG A 186 -7.59 -9.81 -3.57
N LYS A 187 -7.45 -9.46 -4.86
CA LYS A 187 -7.50 -8.07 -5.35
C LYS A 187 -8.82 -7.40 -4.99
N LEU A 188 -9.96 -8.06 -5.26
CA LEU A 188 -11.29 -7.55 -4.89
C LEU A 188 -11.43 -7.35 -3.36
N LEU A 189 -10.99 -8.31 -2.56
CA LEU A 189 -11.08 -8.22 -1.10
C LEU A 189 -10.19 -7.11 -0.53
N ARG A 190 -9.00 -6.90 -1.11
CA ARG A 190 -8.06 -5.82 -0.77
C ARG A 190 -8.72 -4.46 -1.02
N VAL A 191 -9.29 -4.24 -2.22
CA VAL A 191 -10.07 -3.03 -2.54
C VAL A 191 -11.24 -2.85 -1.57
N SER A 192 -11.99 -3.92 -1.28
CA SER A 192 -13.13 -3.87 -0.34
C SER A 192 -12.74 -3.49 1.08
N TRP A 193 -11.53 -3.87 1.51
CA TRP A 193 -11.03 -3.46 2.80
C TRP A 193 -10.64 -1.98 2.81
N TYR A 194 -9.93 -1.49 1.80
CA TYR A 194 -9.59 -0.06 1.70
C TYR A 194 -10.82 0.85 1.56
N ASP A 195 -11.82 0.45 0.78
CA ASP A 195 -13.10 1.18 0.67
C ASP A 195 -13.80 1.28 2.04
N ARG A 196 -13.76 0.22 2.88
CA ARG A 196 -14.28 0.25 4.26
C ARG A 196 -13.44 1.13 5.21
N LEU A 197 -12.18 1.37 4.89
CA LEU A 197 -11.32 2.32 5.60
C LEU A 197 -11.58 3.77 5.16
N GLY A 198 -12.46 4.00 4.18
CA GLY A 198 -12.81 5.33 3.70
C GLY A 198 -11.87 5.85 2.61
N TYR A 199 -11.15 4.96 1.93
CA TYR A 199 -10.38 5.32 0.76
C TYR A 199 -11.28 5.58 -0.45
N SER A 200 -10.91 6.58 -1.24
CA SER A 200 -11.49 6.88 -2.54
C SER A 200 -10.50 6.60 -3.66
N VAL A 201 -10.98 6.19 -4.82
CA VAL A 201 -10.17 5.98 -6.02
C VAL A 201 -10.28 7.21 -6.93
N PHE A 202 -9.21 7.53 -7.65
CA PHE A 202 -9.28 8.51 -8.73
C PHE A 202 -9.98 7.89 -9.94
N CYS A 203 -11.01 8.55 -10.46
CA CYS A 203 -11.79 8.06 -11.59
C CYS A 203 -12.02 9.14 -12.65
N ASP A 204 -12.29 8.72 -13.88
CA ASP A 204 -12.87 9.58 -14.90
C ASP A 204 -14.34 9.86 -14.56
N ALA A 205 -14.70 11.11 -14.34
CA ALA A 205 -16.07 11.51 -13.98
C ALA A 205 -17.13 11.15 -15.03
N ARG A 206 -16.73 10.96 -16.30
CA ARG A 206 -17.65 10.59 -17.38
C ARG A 206 -18.00 9.11 -17.37
N THR A 207 -17.01 8.27 -17.13
CA THR A 207 -17.14 6.80 -17.21
C THR A 207 -17.26 6.15 -15.84
N MET A 208 -16.94 6.89 -14.77
CA MET A 208 -16.78 6.42 -13.39
C MET A 208 -15.79 5.27 -13.24
N ARG A 209 -14.90 5.07 -14.23
CA ARG A 209 -13.87 4.04 -14.18
C ARG A 209 -12.63 4.57 -13.46
N PRO A 210 -11.97 3.75 -12.62
CA PRO A 210 -10.69 4.11 -12.03
C PRO A 210 -9.66 4.50 -13.08
N LEU A 211 -8.86 5.53 -12.78
CA LEU A 211 -7.70 5.89 -13.58
C LEU A 211 -6.58 4.89 -13.30
N ALA A 212 -6.03 4.33 -14.37
CA ALA A 212 -4.86 3.47 -14.29
C ALA A 212 -3.57 4.31 -14.28
N CYS A 213 -2.59 3.85 -13.53
CA CYS A 213 -1.21 4.27 -13.61
C CYS A 213 -0.32 3.05 -13.79
N CYS A 214 0.90 3.27 -14.28
CA CYS A 214 1.89 2.22 -14.45
C CYS A 214 3.05 2.50 -13.52
N SER A 215 3.35 1.55 -12.63
CA SER A 215 4.58 1.56 -11.86
C SER A 215 5.75 1.22 -12.79
N PRO A 216 6.86 1.97 -12.75
CA PRO A 216 8.08 1.62 -13.48
C PRO A 216 8.69 0.33 -12.94
N CYS A 217 9.48 -0.35 -13.76
CA CYS A 217 10.24 -1.53 -13.34
C CYS A 217 11.04 -1.28 -12.06
N LEU A 218 10.89 -2.14 -11.05
CA LEU A 218 11.54 -1.98 -9.75
C LEU A 218 13.04 -2.36 -9.74
N ASP A 219 13.53 -3.02 -10.80
CA ASP A 219 14.92 -3.44 -10.93
C ASP A 219 15.65 -2.63 -12.02
N PRO A 220 16.34 -1.53 -11.65
CA PRO A 220 17.10 -0.72 -12.60
C PRO A 220 18.35 -1.44 -13.14
N SER A 221 18.76 -2.57 -12.54
CA SER A 221 19.94 -3.32 -12.98
C SER A 221 19.68 -4.19 -14.22
N LEU A 222 18.40 -4.42 -14.56
CA LEU A 222 18.02 -5.08 -15.79
C LEU A 222 18.43 -4.25 -17.02
N PRO A 223 18.66 -4.90 -18.18
CA PRO A 223 18.83 -4.18 -19.45
C PRO A 223 17.64 -3.26 -19.73
N SER A 224 17.90 -2.08 -20.30
CA SER A 224 16.84 -1.10 -20.59
C SER A 224 15.76 -1.60 -21.55
N SER A 225 16.05 -2.63 -22.36
CA SER A 225 15.06 -3.32 -23.19
C SER A 225 13.99 -4.07 -22.39
N ASP A 226 14.28 -4.40 -21.14
CA ASP A 226 13.47 -5.33 -20.34
C ASP A 226 12.61 -4.59 -19.30
N TRP A 227 12.90 -3.32 -19.01
CA TRP A 227 12.14 -2.52 -18.03
C TRP A 227 10.65 -2.45 -18.36
N ALA A 228 10.29 -2.33 -19.64
CA ALA A 228 8.87 -2.29 -20.05
C ALA A 228 8.10 -3.58 -19.68
N ASN A 229 8.79 -4.73 -19.57
CA ASN A 229 8.16 -6.00 -19.16
C ASN A 229 7.94 -6.08 -17.65
N GLY A 230 8.63 -5.24 -16.87
CA GLY A 230 8.48 -5.12 -15.42
C GLY A 230 7.53 -4.00 -15.00
N GLU A 231 6.83 -3.36 -15.94
CA GLU A 231 5.80 -2.37 -15.64
C GLU A 231 4.54 -3.05 -15.12
N GLU A 232 3.97 -2.50 -14.04
CA GLU A 232 2.76 -3.03 -13.43
C GLU A 232 1.66 -1.98 -13.38
N SER A 233 0.43 -2.38 -13.66
CA SER A 233 -0.71 -1.46 -13.66
C SER A 233 -1.37 -1.42 -12.28
N TYR A 234 -1.57 -0.19 -11.79
CA TYR A 234 -2.18 0.08 -10.49
C TYR A 234 -3.31 1.10 -10.60
N TRP A 235 -4.24 1.03 -9.65
CA TRP A 235 -5.09 2.16 -9.27
C TRP A 235 -4.47 2.84 -8.05
N LEU A 236 -4.59 4.17 -7.98
CA LEU A 236 -4.27 4.90 -6.76
C LEU A 236 -5.54 5.12 -5.95
N MET A 237 -5.49 4.69 -4.69
CA MET A 237 -6.52 5.02 -3.71
C MET A 237 -5.97 6.03 -2.72
N ARG A 238 -6.80 7.00 -2.33
CA ARG A 238 -6.46 8.08 -1.40
C ARG A 238 -7.45 8.14 -0.25
N GLN A 239 -6.92 8.33 0.95
CA GLN A 239 -7.66 8.78 2.12
C GLN A 239 -7.17 10.18 2.51
N ALA A 240 -8.08 11.16 2.49
CA ALA A 240 -7.75 12.50 2.97
C ALA A 240 -7.56 12.50 4.48
N ARG A 241 -6.58 13.27 4.97
CA ARG A 241 -6.48 13.52 6.40
C ARG A 241 -7.67 14.35 6.88
N THR A 242 -8.24 13.97 8.01
CA THR A 242 -9.35 14.70 8.62
C THR A 242 -8.89 16.11 9.04
N GLY A 243 -9.58 17.14 8.55
CA GLY A 243 -9.26 18.54 8.85
C GLY A 243 -8.09 19.13 8.05
N ALA A 244 -7.51 18.38 7.11
CA ALA A 244 -6.48 18.94 6.22
C ALA A 244 -7.11 19.82 5.12
N PRO A 245 -6.42 20.91 4.69
CA PRO A 245 -6.88 21.79 3.60
C PRO A 245 -7.12 21.07 2.28
N SER A 246 -6.49 19.90 2.09
CA SER A 246 -6.66 19.05 0.92
C SER A 246 -8.07 18.52 0.69
N ALA A 247 -8.97 18.60 1.69
CA ALA A 247 -10.39 18.32 1.51
C ALA A 247 -11.06 19.28 0.50
N GLU A 248 -10.49 20.47 0.31
CA GLU A 248 -10.98 21.50 -0.62
C GLU A 248 -10.28 21.45 -2.00
N MET A 249 -9.23 20.63 -2.14
CA MET A 249 -8.50 20.52 -3.40
C MET A 249 -9.30 19.75 -4.44
N ARG A 250 -9.25 20.22 -5.69
CA ARG A 250 -9.81 19.49 -6.84
C ARG A 250 -9.04 18.18 -7.04
N ALA A 251 -9.73 17.14 -7.50
CA ALA A 251 -9.15 15.81 -7.66
C ALA A 251 -8.06 15.74 -8.74
N ALA A 252 -8.13 16.55 -9.81
CA ALA A 252 -7.10 16.55 -10.86
C ALA A 252 -5.69 16.98 -10.37
N PRO A 253 -5.52 18.12 -9.66
CA PRO A 253 -4.24 18.43 -9.01
C PRO A 253 -3.76 17.35 -8.03
N LEU A 254 -4.67 16.77 -7.25
CA LEU A 254 -4.33 15.69 -6.32
C LEU A 254 -3.85 14.42 -7.04
N TRP A 255 -4.46 14.07 -8.17
CA TRP A 255 -4.02 12.98 -9.03
C TRP A 255 -2.59 13.22 -9.51
N HIS A 256 -2.32 14.40 -10.07
CA HIS A 256 -0.98 14.75 -10.55
C HIS A 256 0.06 14.70 -9.42
N GLN A 257 -0.29 15.21 -8.25
CA GLN A 257 0.58 15.20 -7.07
C GLN A 257 0.84 13.78 -6.57
N ALA A 258 -0.19 12.95 -6.45
CA ALA A 258 -0.07 11.57 -5.98
C ALA A 258 0.78 10.71 -6.93
N THR A 259 0.50 10.75 -8.23
CA THR A 259 1.24 9.99 -9.25
C THR A 259 2.70 10.43 -9.30
N THR A 260 2.97 11.74 -9.26
CA THR A 260 4.35 12.25 -9.23
C THR A 260 5.06 11.87 -7.92
N ALA A 261 4.40 11.99 -6.78
CA ALA A 261 5.00 11.70 -5.48
C ALA A 261 5.42 10.23 -5.37
N ILE A 262 4.54 9.29 -5.73
CA ILE A 262 4.82 7.86 -5.61
C ILE A 262 5.89 7.44 -6.61
N TYR A 263 5.68 7.69 -7.90
CA TYR A 263 6.53 7.09 -8.93
C TYR A 263 7.81 7.87 -9.20
N VAL A 264 7.82 9.18 -9.00
CA VAL A 264 9.02 10.00 -9.21
C VAL A 264 9.73 10.25 -7.89
N GLU A 265 9.07 10.93 -6.96
CA GLU A 265 9.73 11.44 -5.74
C GLU A 265 10.16 10.32 -4.78
N ILE A 266 9.32 9.29 -4.64
CA ILE A 266 9.61 8.12 -3.79
C ILE A 266 10.39 7.08 -4.60
N LEU A 267 9.78 6.51 -5.63
CA LEU A 267 10.32 5.31 -6.29
C LEU A 267 11.54 5.60 -7.18
N ALA A 268 11.37 6.37 -8.25
CA ALA A 268 12.45 6.59 -9.21
C ALA A 268 13.70 7.23 -8.57
N LYS A 269 13.52 8.24 -7.70
CA LYS A 269 14.66 8.85 -7.01
C LYS A 269 15.38 7.87 -6.07
N SER A 270 14.65 7.00 -5.37
CA SER A 270 15.26 6.00 -4.48
C SER A 270 16.06 4.96 -5.26
N LEU A 271 15.52 4.46 -6.37
CA LEU A 271 16.20 3.47 -7.23
C LEU A 271 17.43 4.07 -7.92
N VAL A 272 17.32 5.27 -8.50
CA VAL A 272 18.45 5.97 -9.12
C VAL A 272 19.53 6.34 -8.12
N ALA A 273 19.16 6.70 -6.89
CA ALA A 273 20.14 6.94 -5.84
C ALA A 273 20.91 5.66 -5.51
N ALA A 274 20.24 4.51 -5.47
CA ALA A 274 20.80 3.20 -5.13
C ALA A 274 21.66 2.57 -6.25
N ASP A 275 21.38 2.82 -7.53
CA ASP A 275 22.17 2.32 -8.65
C ASP A 275 22.95 3.44 -9.37
N PRO A 276 24.28 3.56 -9.20
CA PRO A 276 25.12 4.54 -9.90
C PRO A 276 25.32 4.31 -11.39
N ILE A 277 25.15 3.09 -11.90
CA ILE A 277 25.58 2.71 -13.25
C ILE A 277 24.51 3.08 -14.28
N GLY A 278 23.24 2.76 -14.02
CA GLY A 278 22.11 3.02 -14.92
C GLY A 278 21.36 4.34 -14.68
N ARG A 279 21.87 5.23 -13.81
CA ARG A 279 21.14 6.40 -13.27
C ARG A 279 20.36 7.20 -14.30
N ARG A 280 21.01 7.54 -15.41
CA ARG A 280 20.45 8.45 -16.40
C ARG A 280 19.35 7.79 -17.22
N ASP A 281 19.64 6.60 -17.73
CA ASP A 281 18.74 5.88 -18.61
C ASP A 281 17.47 5.47 -17.85
N TYR A 282 17.63 4.96 -16.63
CA TYR A 282 16.49 4.59 -15.79
C TYR A 282 15.67 5.82 -15.36
N TRP A 283 16.32 6.94 -15.01
CA TRP A 283 15.63 8.18 -14.70
C TRP A 283 14.78 8.69 -15.86
N ASP A 284 15.35 8.73 -17.07
CA ASP A 284 14.64 9.19 -18.27
C ASP A 284 13.47 8.24 -18.60
N TYR A 285 13.65 6.93 -18.45
CA TYR A 285 12.60 5.92 -18.59
C TYR A 285 11.44 6.16 -17.60
N ALA A 286 11.72 6.17 -16.29
CA ALA A 286 10.70 6.24 -15.25
C ALA A 286 9.92 7.57 -15.33
N THR A 287 10.61 8.69 -15.57
CA THR A 287 9.96 9.99 -15.70
C THR A 287 9.15 10.11 -17.00
N ALA A 288 9.59 9.50 -18.10
CA ALA A 288 8.80 9.44 -19.33
C ALA A 288 7.52 8.61 -19.15
N LEU A 289 7.59 7.50 -18.42
CA LEU A 289 6.42 6.68 -18.09
C LEU A 289 5.38 7.48 -17.30
N VAL A 290 5.81 8.17 -16.24
CA VAL A 290 4.93 9.01 -15.43
C VAL A 290 4.34 10.17 -16.24
N ALA A 291 5.17 10.83 -17.06
CA ALA A 291 4.70 11.91 -17.93
C ALA A 291 3.63 11.40 -18.92
N ARG A 292 3.81 10.20 -19.48
CA ARG A 292 2.82 9.56 -20.35
C ARG A 292 1.52 9.27 -19.61
N THR A 293 1.57 8.72 -18.40
CA THR A 293 0.37 8.51 -17.56
C THR A 293 -0.39 9.81 -17.34
N LEU A 294 0.31 10.88 -16.95
CA LEU A 294 -0.30 12.18 -16.70
C LEU A 294 -0.88 12.79 -17.97
N GLN A 295 -0.18 12.67 -19.11
CA GLN A 295 -0.65 13.15 -20.41
C GLN A 295 -1.93 12.45 -20.87
N LEU A 296 -2.03 11.12 -20.69
CA LEU A 296 -3.24 10.35 -21.01
C LEU A 296 -4.46 10.82 -20.22
N THR A 297 -4.24 11.33 -19.02
CA THR A 297 -5.30 11.84 -18.13
C THR A 297 -5.50 13.36 -18.19
N ALA A 298 -4.75 14.09 -19.02
CA ALA A 298 -4.70 15.55 -18.97
C ALA A 298 -6.02 16.24 -19.32
N THR A 299 -6.84 15.62 -20.17
CA THR A 299 -8.16 16.12 -20.58
C THR A 299 -9.32 15.42 -19.87
N THR A 300 -9.01 14.46 -19.00
CA THR A 300 -10.00 13.73 -18.22
C THR A 300 -10.51 14.60 -17.08
N ASP A 301 -11.82 14.63 -16.88
CA ASP A 301 -12.40 15.25 -15.69
C ASP A 301 -12.22 14.29 -14.52
N VAL A 302 -11.16 14.51 -13.73
CA VAL A 302 -10.79 13.62 -12.63
C VAL A 302 -11.67 13.88 -11.41
N HIS A 303 -12.21 12.80 -10.84
CA HIS A 303 -12.99 12.83 -9.60
C HIS A 303 -12.46 11.79 -8.59
N LEU A 304 -12.81 11.97 -7.31
CA LEU A 304 -12.57 10.98 -6.26
C LEU A 304 -13.89 10.31 -5.90
N ALA A 305 -13.98 8.99 -6.11
CA ALA A 305 -15.18 8.23 -5.85
C ALA A 305 -14.89 7.03 -4.95
N ARG A 306 -15.95 6.39 -4.42
CA ARG A 306 -15.79 5.05 -3.85
C ARG A 306 -15.45 4.08 -4.98
N CYS A 307 -14.49 3.19 -4.73
CA CYS A 307 -14.04 2.25 -5.76
C CYS A 307 -15.10 1.20 -6.10
N LEU A 308 -15.90 0.80 -5.12
CA LEU A 308 -16.89 -0.27 -5.28
C LEU A 308 -18.29 0.30 -5.46
N GLY A 309 -18.84 0.09 -6.66
CA GLY A 309 -20.22 0.41 -7.00
C GLY A 309 -21.22 -0.61 -6.45
N ASP A 310 -22.50 -0.44 -6.80
CA ASP A 310 -23.58 -1.34 -6.34
C ASP A 310 -23.38 -2.78 -6.84
N ASP A 311 -22.96 -2.93 -8.08
CA ASP A 311 -22.70 -4.24 -8.66
C ASP A 311 -21.52 -4.96 -7.99
N ASP A 312 -20.43 -4.24 -7.67
CA ASP A 312 -19.27 -4.85 -6.99
C ASP A 312 -19.64 -5.28 -5.56
N ARG A 313 -20.56 -4.54 -4.91
CA ARG A 313 -21.12 -4.94 -3.62
C ARG A 313 -21.99 -6.17 -3.73
N GLN A 314 -22.74 -6.31 -4.81
CA GLN A 314 -23.51 -7.53 -5.09
C GLN A 314 -22.57 -8.72 -5.29
N LEU A 315 -21.48 -8.54 -6.04
CA LEU A 315 -20.44 -9.55 -6.25
C LEU A 315 -19.78 -9.98 -4.94
N LEU A 316 -19.41 -9.01 -4.09
CA LEU A 316 -18.87 -9.27 -2.75
C LEU A 316 -19.86 -9.99 -1.84
N SER A 317 -21.15 -9.64 -1.92
CA SER A 317 -22.20 -10.31 -1.16
C SER A 317 -22.32 -11.79 -1.58
N ARG A 318 -22.30 -12.05 -2.89
CA ARG A 318 -22.28 -13.42 -3.43
C ARG A 318 -21.07 -14.21 -2.97
N TRP A 319 -19.88 -13.64 -3.08
CA TRP A 319 -18.66 -14.25 -2.55
C TRP A 319 -18.78 -14.61 -1.07
N ARG A 320 -19.23 -13.68 -0.22
CA ARG A 320 -19.38 -13.91 1.23
C ARG A 320 -20.34 -15.05 1.56
N ARG A 321 -21.39 -15.25 0.75
CA ARG A 321 -22.34 -16.37 0.94
C ARG A 321 -21.73 -17.73 0.65
N LEU A 322 -20.64 -17.81 -0.11
CA LEU A 322 -19.93 -19.07 -0.35
C LEU A 322 -19.17 -19.55 0.89
N ALA A 323 -18.91 -18.67 1.88
CA ALA A 323 -18.20 -18.98 3.12
C ALA A 323 -16.86 -19.71 2.89
N ILE A 324 -16.13 -19.30 1.84
CA ILE A 324 -14.80 -19.79 1.51
C ILE A 324 -13.77 -18.85 2.15
N ASP A 325 -12.81 -19.44 2.85
CA ASP A 325 -11.65 -18.71 3.36
C ASP A 325 -10.51 -18.78 2.34
N LEU A 326 -9.92 -17.63 2.03
CA LEU A 326 -8.73 -17.54 1.20
C LEU A 326 -7.54 -17.66 2.14
N ILE A 327 -7.00 -18.88 2.23
CA ILE A 327 -5.75 -19.16 2.95
C ILE A 327 -4.63 -18.33 2.31
#